data_AF-A0A3S9MZE0-F1
#
_entry.id   AF-A0A3S9MZE0-F1
#
_cell.length_a   1.000
_cell.length_b   1.000
_cell.length_c   1.000
_cell.angle_alpha   90.00
_cell.angle_beta   90.00
_cell.angle_gamma   90.00
#
_symmetry.space_group_name_H-M   'P 1'
#
loop_
_entity.id
_entity.type
_entity.pdbx_description
1 polymer ?
#
loop_
_entity_poly.entity_id
_entity_poly.type
_entity_poly.pdbx_seq_one_letter_code
_entity_poly.pdbx_strand_id
1 'polypeptide(L)'
;MKKYLVFIFILTAAKSFACNCGIVRLSDLQQSELAKSECIFIGEVIEIDDTNLTFKIIVTESLDSGDAIGNTYLGKNWKSCSPVVDAHGQWIMYGQMKDGFLRPNLCGISRSFEDPIVRKVSNNPNLYSKNINDEERKRLFNKLQIENKRKAITDLDHEINALRRLRDEK
;
A
#
# COMPACT_ATOMS: atom_id res chain seq x y z
N MET A 1 39.98 -4.46 -26.74
CA MET A 1 39.70 -3.23 -25.94
C MET A 1 38.43 -2.49 -26.38
N LYS A 2 38.25 -2.12 -27.67
CA LYS A 2 37.01 -1.43 -28.15
C LYS A 2 35.68 -2.17 -27.87
N LYS A 3 35.65 -3.51 -27.91
CA LYS A 3 34.42 -4.30 -27.65
C LYS A 3 33.93 -4.22 -26.19
N TYR A 4 34.83 -4.00 -25.23
CA TYR A 4 34.48 -3.91 -23.81
C TYR A 4 33.93 -2.54 -23.43
N LEU A 5 34.33 -1.48 -24.16
CA LEU A 5 33.79 -0.12 -23.98
C LEU A 5 32.29 -0.04 -24.33
N VAL A 6 31.83 -0.80 -25.33
CA VAL A 6 30.41 -0.86 -25.70
C VAL A 6 29.58 -1.51 -24.58
N PHE A 7 30.08 -2.57 -23.96
CA PHE A 7 29.41 -3.21 -22.82
C PHE A 7 29.31 -2.30 -21.60
N ILE A 8 30.35 -1.52 -21.31
CA ILE A 8 30.36 -0.56 -20.19
C ILE A 8 29.34 0.57 -20.44
N PHE A 9 29.22 1.05 -21.67
CA PHE A 9 28.27 2.13 -22.02
C PHE A 9 26.80 1.68 -21.89
N ILE A 10 26.50 0.41 -22.22
CA ILE A 10 25.16 -0.18 -22.08
C ILE A 10 24.76 -0.31 -20.59
N LEU A 11 25.70 -0.67 -19.71
CA LEU A 11 25.42 -0.83 -18.28
C LEU A 11 25.15 0.51 -17.57
N THR A 12 25.77 1.60 -18.01
CA THR A 12 25.53 2.94 -17.43
C THR A 12 24.24 3.61 -17.92
N ALA A 13 23.62 3.10 -18.99
CA ALA A 13 22.37 3.63 -19.53
C ALA A 13 21.12 3.11 -18.78
N ALA A 14 21.27 2.07 -17.97
CA ALA A 14 20.18 1.52 -17.16
C ALA A 14 19.87 2.45 -15.98
N LYS A 15 18.87 3.32 -16.13
CA LYS A 15 18.29 4.06 -15.01
C LYS A 15 17.56 3.07 -14.10
N SER A 16 18.12 2.78 -12.93
CA SER A 16 17.39 2.05 -11.89
C SER A 16 16.41 3.01 -11.21
N PHE A 17 15.14 2.63 -11.18
CA PHE A 17 14.13 3.33 -10.40
C PHE A 17 13.98 2.60 -9.06
N ALA A 18 14.47 3.22 -7.99
CA ALA A 18 14.25 2.74 -6.63
C ALA A 18 13.25 3.65 -5.93
N CYS A 19 12.34 3.06 -5.17
CA CYS A 19 11.35 3.82 -4.41
C CYS A 19 11.96 4.35 -3.13
N ASN A 20 12.12 5.66 -3.03
CA ASN A 20 12.54 6.30 -1.80
C ASN A 20 11.30 6.72 -0.99
N CYS A 21 10.66 5.74 -0.34
CA CYS A 21 9.54 6.00 0.56
C CYS A 21 10.07 6.30 1.98
N GLY A 22 10.26 7.57 2.33
CA GLY A 22 10.75 7.97 3.67
C GLY A 22 9.81 7.54 4.81
N ILE A 23 10.35 7.24 5.99
CA ILE A 23 9.54 6.91 7.19
C ILE A 23 8.83 8.18 7.66
N VAL A 24 7.50 8.21 7.53
CA VAL A 24 6.65 9.36 7.86
C VAL A 24 5.51 8.90 8.78
N ARG A 25 4.88 9.83 9.49
CA ARG A 25 3.74 9.50 10.37
C ARG A 25 2.54 9.14 9.51
N LEU A 26 1.67 8.26 10.04
CA LEU A 26 0.46 7.84 9.34
C LEU A 26 -0.46 9.03 9.01
N SER A 27 -0.59 9.99 9.93
CA SER A 27 -1.36 11.23 9.72
C SER A 27 -0.90 12.01 8.49
N ASP A 28 0.41 12.09 8.28
CA ASP A 28 1.01 12.86 7.19
C ASP A 28 0.77 12.15 5.85
N LEU A 29 0.81 10.80 5.86
CA LEU A 29 0.42 9.99 4.71
C LEU A 29 -1.06 10.16 4.38
N GLN A 30 -1.95 10.08 5.36
CA GLN A 30 -3.39 10.28 5.18
C GLN A 30 -3.69 11.66 4.56
N GLN A 31 -3.05 12.73 5.05
CA GLN A 31 -3.18 14.06 4.44
C GLN A 31 -2.65 14.11 3.01
N SER A 32 -1.49 13.48 2.76
CA SER A 32 -0.93 13.40 1.40
C SER A 32 -1.85 12.64 0.45
N GLU A 33 -2.52 11.59 0.93
CA GLU A 33 -3.43 10.77 0.14
C GLU A 33 -4.71 11.53 -0.20
N LEU A 34 -5.29 12.22 0.77
CA LEU A 34 -6.41 13.14 0.55
C LEU A 34 -6.10 14.22 -0.48
N ALA A 35 -4.86 14.72 -0.51
CA ALA A 35 -4.46 15.78 -1.44
C ALA A 35 -4.10 15.30 -2.86
N LYS A 36 -3.73 14.02 -3.02
CA LYS A 36 -3.16 13.49 -4.27
C LYS A 36 -4.02 12.42 -4.95
N SER A 37 -4.98 11.85 -4.25
CA SER A 37 -5.87 10.85 -4.83
C SER A 37 -6.93 11.51 -5.69
N GLU A 38 -7.14 10.96 -6.88
CA GLU A 38 -8.31 11.29 -7.70
C GLU A 38 -9.54 10.51 -7.23
N CYS A 39 -9.32 9.32 -6.66
CA CYS A 39 -10.36 8.44 -6.15
C CYS A 39 -9.99 7.88 -4.77
N ILE A 40 -10.94 7.90 -3.84
CA ILE A 40 -10.85 7.30 -2.50
C ILE A 40 -12.11 6.49 -2.23
N PHE A 41 -11.95 5.17 -2.11
CA PHE A 41 -13.09 4.27 -1.95
C PHE A 41 -12.72 2.99 -1.20
N ILE A 42 -13.74 2.29 -0.71
CA ILE A 42 -13.65 0.89 -0.30
C ILE A 42 -14.16 0.04 -1.45
N GLY A 43 -13.42 -1.02 -1.78
CA GLY A 43 -13.82 -1.94 -2.83
C GLY A 43 -13.43 -3.38 -2.55
N GLU A 44 -14.07 -4.28 -3.28
CA GLU A 44 -13.84 -5.73 -3.23
C GLU A 44 -12.96 -6.16 -4.39
N VAL A 45 -11.78 -6.71 -4.09
CA VAL A 45 -10.83 -7.23 -5.09
C VAL A 45 -11.25 -8.65 -5.48
N ILE A 46 -11.78 -8.78 -6.68
CA ILE A 46 -12.38 -10.02 -7.18
C ILE A 46 -11.46 -10.84 -8.08
N GLU A 47 -10.47 -10.20 -8.71
CA GLU A 47 -9.52 -10.86 -9.61
C GLU A 47 -8.13 -10.27 -9.42
N ILE A 48 -7.12 -11.14 -9.43
CA ILE A 48 -5.69 -10.78 -9.45
C ILE A 48 -5.02 -11.61 -10.52
N ASP A 49 -4.33 -10.95 -11.45
CA ASP A 49 -3.53 -11.56 -12.49
C ASP A 49 -2.06 -11.19 -12.25
N ASP A 50 -1.32 -12.13 -11.68
CA ASP A 50 0.11 -11.98 -11.39
C ASP A 50 1.00 -11.96 -12.64
N THR A 51 0.50 -12.47 -13.77
CA THR A 51 1.25 -12.51 -15.03
C THR A 51 1.22 -11.14 -15.70
N ASN A 52 0.03 -10.54 -15.81
CA ASN A 52 -0.15 -9.20 -16.39
C ASN A 52 0.00 -8.08 -15.37
N LEU A 53 0.16 -8.44 -14.09
CA LEU A 53 0.24 -7.52 -12.96
C LEU A 53 -0.99 -6.62 -12.86
N THR A 54 -2.18 -7.19 -13.03
CA THR A 54 -3.44 -6.45 -12.99
C THR A 54 -4.36 -7.00 -11.92
N PHE A 55 -5.32 -6.20 -11.49
CA PHE A 55 -6.38 -6.63 -10.57
C PHE A 55 -7.71 -6.01 -10.99
N LYS A 56 -8.82 -6.63 -10.62
CA LYS A 56 -10.15 -6.00 -10.71
C LYS A 56 -10.70 -5.76 -9.33
N ILE A 57 -11.22 -4.55 -9.14
CA ILE A 57 -11.85 -4.14 -7.89
C ILE A 57 -13.20 -3.50 -8.17
N ILE A 58 -14.20 -3.92 -7.42
CA ILE A 58 -15.56 -3.37 -7.48
C ILE A 58 -15.72 -2.37 -6.33
N VAL A 59 -16.13 -1.14 -6.63
CA VAL A 59 -16.42 -0.12 -5.62
C VAL A 59 -17.62 -0.56 -4.79
N THR A 60 -17.44 -0.71 -3.48
CA THR A 60 -18.52 -1.01 -2.53
C THR A 60 -18.97 0.21 -1.73
N GLU A 61 -18.09 1.20 -1.55
CA GLU A 61 -18.40 2.48 -0.92
C GLU A 61 -17.46 3.56 -1.44
N SER A 62 -17.98 4.68 -1.91
CA SER A 62 -17.15 5.88 -2.16
C SER A 62 -16.95 6.68 -0.88
N LEU A 63 -15.71 7.12 -0.67
CA LEU A 63 -15.29 7.90 0.50
C LEU A 63 -14.97 9.36 0.15
N ASP A 64 -15.02 9.72 -1.13
CA ASP A 64 -14.78 11.07 -1.66
C ASP A 64 -15.95 11.65 -2.46
N SER A 65 -17.06 10.90 -2.57
CA SER A 65 -18.24 11.18 -3.40
C SER A 65 -17.99 11.18 -4.91
N GLY A 66 -16.82 10.76 -5.37
CA GLY A 66 -16.47 10.74 -6.80
C GLY A 66 -16.83 9.43 -7.51
N ASP A 67 -16.73 8.30 -6.81
CA ASP A 67 -16.87 6.97 -7.39
C ASP A 67 -18.30 6.39 -7.24
N ALA A 68 -18.88 5.91 -8.33
CA ALA A 68 -20.17 5.23 -8.25
C ALA A 68 -20.03 3.82 -7.68
N ILE A 69 -20.91 3.46 -6.74
CA ILE A 69 -20.99 2.10 -6.18
C ILE A 69 -21.30 1.11 -7.31
N GLY A 70 -20.60 -0.01 -7.34
CA GLY A 70 -20.69 -1.03 -8.39
C GLY A 70 -19.76 -0.79 -9.59
N ASN A 71 -19.10 0.37 -9.68
CA ASN A 71 -18.07 0.57 -10.71
C ASN A 71 -16.96 -0.46 -10.54
N THR A 72 -16.52 -1.03 -11.66
CA THR A 72 -15.38 -1.95 -11.69
C THR A 72 -14.18 -1.23 -12.27
N TYR A 73 -13.11 -1.15 -11.48
CA TYR A 73 -11.82 -0.67 -11.96
C TYR A 73 -10.94 -1.84 -12.36
N LEU A 74 -10.29 -1.70 -13.52
CA LEU A 74 -9.11 -2.49 -13.86
C LEU A 74 -7.88 -1.78 -13.33
N GLY A 75 -7.28 -2.32 -12.28
CA GLY A 75 -6.08 -1.79 -11.66
C GLY A 75 -4.81 -2.49 -12.13
N LYS A 76 -3.66 -1.85 -11.88
CA LYS A 76 -2.36 -2.40 -12.23
C LYS A 76 -1.37 -2.30 -11.08
N ASN A 77 -0.64 -3.38 -10.85
CA ASN A 77 0.44 -3.52 -9.88
C ASN A 77 1.78 -3.30 -10.59
N TRP A 78 2.33 -2.10 -10.55
CA TRP A 78 3.64 -1.84 -11.19
C TRP A 78 4.83 -2.52 -10.49
N LYS A 79 4.60 -3.25 -9.38
CA LYS A 79 5.58 -3.98 -8.52
C LYS A 79 6.90 -3.23 -8.24
N SER A 80 6.91 -1.91 -8.43
CA SER A 80 8.07 -1.05 -8.21
C SER A 80 8.07 -0.54 -6.78
N CYS A 81 6.92 -0.07 -6.30
CA CYS A 81 6.71 0.34 -4.91
C CYS A 81 5.39 -0.20 -4.36
N SER A 82 5.26 -0.18 -3.04
CA SER A 82 3.98 -0.37 -2.34
C SER A 82 3.02 0.81 -2.61
N PRO A 83 1.70 0.58 -2.48
CA PRO A 83 1.06 -0.70 -2.15
C PRO A 83 0.90 -1.62 -3.37
N VAL A 84 0.95 -2.93 -3.13
CA VAL A 84 0.68 -3.97 -4.13
C VAL A 84 -0.63 -4.65 -3.72
N VAL A 85 -1.58 -4.75 -4.66
CA VAL A 85 -2.83 -5.46 -4.44
C VAL A 85 -2.59 -6.95 -4.71
N ASP A 86 -2.37 -7.72 -3.67
CA ASP A 86 -1.92 -9.13 -3.74
C ASP A 86 -2.87 -10.11 -3.03
N ALA A 87 -3.99 -9.62 -2.50
CA ALA A 87 -5.00 -10.44 -1.85
C ALA A 87 -6.41 -10.05 -2.30
N HIS A 88 -7.28 -11.05 -2.40
CA HIS A 88 -8.72 -10.86 -2.56
C HIS A 88 -9.35 -10.25 -1.29
N GLY A 89 -10.59 -9.78 -1.40
CA GLY A 89 -11.34 -9.23 -0.27
C GLY A 89 -11.48 -7.72 -0.31
N GLN A 90 -11.85 -7.14 0.83
CA GLN A 90 -12.07 -5.71 0.97
C GLN A 90 -10.75 -4.93 1.12
N TRP A 91 -10.65 -3.84 0.38
CA TRP A 91 -9.53 -2.92 0.39
C TRP A 91 -10.00 -1.48 0.54
N ILE A 92 -9.21 -0.67 1.25
CA ILE A 92 -9.29 0.79 1.11
C ILE A 92 -8.32 1.20 0.02
N MET A 93 -8.81 1.99 -0.94
CA MET A 93 -8.06 2.40 -2.11
C MET A 93 -7.91 3.89 -2.16
N TYR A 94 -6.65 4.31 -2.27
CA TYR A 94 -6.22 5.65 -2.63
C TYR A 94 -5.47 5.55 -3.95
N GLY A 95 -5.95 6.26 -4.97
CA GLY A 95 -5.38 6.11 -6.29
C GLY A 95 -5.74 7.21 -7.26
N GLN A 96 -5.25 7.01 -8.48
CA GLN A 96 -5.50 7.86 -9.64
C GLN A 96 -5.56 7.00 -10.88
N MET A 97 -6.24 7.48 -11.92
CA MET A 97 -6.28 6.80 -13.20
C MET A 97 -5.01 7.13 -14.00
N LYS A 98 -4.29 6.10 -14.44
CA LYS A 98 -3.09 6.26 -15.24
C LYS A 98 -3.02 5.23 -16.35
N ASP A 99 -2.89 5.71 -17.58
CA ASP A 99 -2.82 4.88 -18.80
C ASP A 99 -4.02 3.91 -18.92
N GLY A 100 -5.20 4.35 -18.46
CA GLY A 100 -6.43 3.54 -18.46
C GLY A 100 -6.58 2.56 -17.29
N PHE A 101 -5.61 2.51 -16.37
CA PHE A 101 -5.66 1.64 -15.20
C PHE A 101 -5.82 2.44 -13.91
N LEU A 102 -6.54 1.88 -12.94
CA LEU A 102 -6.47 2.36 -11.55
C LEU A 102 -5.07 2.07 -11.00
N ARG A 103 -4.39 3.12 -10.57
CA ARG A 103 -3.07 3.03 -9.97
C ARG A 103 -3.11 3.46 -8.51
N PRO A 104 -2.82 2.55 -7.56
CA PRO A 104 -2.61 2.94 -6.18
C PRO A 104 -1.48 3.96 -6.08
N ASN A 105 -1.63 4.94 -5.18
CA ASN A 105 -0.62 5.98 -5.01
C ASN A 105 0.72 5.40 -4.56
N LEU A 106 1.80 5.88 -5.17
CA LEU A 106 3.14 5.39 -4.91
C LEU A 106 3.56 5.71 -3.47
N CYS A 107 4.09 4.73 -2.74
CA CYS A 107 4.39 4.85 -1.30
C CYS A 107 3.15 5.16 -0.45
N GLY A 108 1.96 4.90 -0.99
CA GLY A 108 0.68 5.20 -0.40
C GLY A 108 0.23 4.21 0.67
N ILE A 109 -1.02 4.35 1.09
CA ILE A 109 -1.61 3.63 2.24
C ILE A 109 -2.81 2.76 1.86
N SER A 110 -3.06 2.52 0.57
CA SER A 110 -4.03 1.52 0.13
C SER A 110 -3.65 0.14 0.67
N ARG A 111 -4.62 -0.59 1.21
CA ARG A 111 -4.37 -1.85 1.94
C ARG A 111 -5.62 -2.68 2.09
N SER A 112 -5.43 -3.99 2.27
CA SER A 112 -6.53 -4.91 2.57
C SER A 112 -7.02 -4.72 4.00
N PHE A 113 -8.28 -5.06 4.23
CA PHE A 113 -8.87 -5.09 5.56
C PHE A 113 -8.33 -6.30 6.37
N GLU A 114 -7.87 -7.34 5.68
CA GLU A 114 -7.29 -8.54 6.30
C GLU A 114 -5.88 -8.29 6.87
N ASP A 115 -5.06 -7.48 6.20
CA ASP A 115 -3.72 -7.05 6.66
C ASP A 115 -3.54 -5.52 6.47
N PRO A 116 -4.12 -4.70 7.35
CA PRO A 116 -4.16 -3.24 7.19
C PRO A 116 -2.87 -2.52 7.60
N ILE A 117 -1.74 -3.22 7.68
CA ILE A 117 -0.47 -2.65 8.14
C ILE A 117 0.15 -1.79 7.04
N VAL A 118 0.13 -0.46 7.21
CA VAL A 118 0.66 0.51 6.23
C VAL A 118 2.19 0.41 6.08
N ARG A 119 2.94 0.18 7.18
CA ARG A 119 4.39 -0.11 7.16
C ARG A 119 4.83 -0.92 8.37
N LYS A 120 5.66 -1.93 8.15
CA LYS A 120 6.31 -2.74 9.20
C LYS A 120 7.54 -2.00 9.72
N VAL A 121 7.37 -1.09 10.68
CA VAL A 121 8.52 -0.52 11.40
C VAL A 121 8.59 -1.18 12.77
N SER A 122 9.47 -2.16 12.92
CA SER A 122 9.76 -2.72 14.23
C SER A 122 10.89 -1.94 14.88
N ASN A 123 10.53 -0.92 15.67
CA ASN A 123 11.50 -0.16 16.45
C ASN A 123 11.83 -0.82 17.79
N ASN A 124 11.50 -2.11 18.01
CA ASN A 124 11.74 -2.73 19.30
C ASN A 124 13.23 -3.13 19.43
N PRO A 125 14.04 -2.42 20.22
CA PRO A 125 15.47 -2.72 20.35
C PRO A 125 15.72 -4.11 20.95
N ASN A 126 14.76 -4.66 21.70
CA ASN A 126 14.89 -5.98 22.31
C ASN A 126 14.91 -7.11 21.28
N LEU A 127 14.31 -6.94 20.09
CA LEU A 127 14.37 -7.95 19.03
C LEU A 127 15.79 -8.21 18.53
N TYR A 128 16.66 -7.21 18.64
CA TYR A 128 18.04 -7.25 18.18
C TYR A 128 19.04 -7.38 19.34
N SER A 129 18.54 -7.60 20.56
CA SER A 129 19.40 -7.84 21.72
C SER A 129 20.17 -9.15 21.54
N LYS A 130 21.48 -9.11 21.81
CA LYS A 130 22.35 -10.31 21.74
C LYS A 130 22.04 -11.35 22.83
N ASN A 131 21.27 -10.97 23.86
CA ASN A 131 21.07 -11.79 25.06
C ASN A 131 19.78 -12.64 25.03
N ILE A 132 18.97 -12.56 23.98
CA ILE A 132 17.75 -13.37 23.85
C ILE A 132 18.01 -14.60 22.97
N ASN A 133 17.43 -15.75 23.36
CA ASN A 133 17.47 -16.95 22.53
C ASN A 133 16.46 -16.87 21.37
N ASP A 134 16.58 -17.79 20.40
CA ASP A 134 15.76 -17.75 19.18
C ASP A 134 14.27 -17.96 19.44
N GLU A 135 13.91 -18.77 20.44
CA GLU A 135 12.52 -19.01 20.81
C GLU A 135 11.87 -17.76 21.39
N GLU A 136 12.57 -17.09 22.31
CA GLU A 136 12.15 -15.83 22.89
C GLU A 136 12.03 -14.74 21.83
N ARG A 137 13.00 -14.64 20.91
CA ARG A 137 12.94 -13.72 19.77
C ARG A 137 11.70 -13.96 18.91
N LYS A 138 11.39 -15.22 18.60
CA LYS A 138 10.19 -15.60 17.84
C LYS A 138 8.91 -15.22 18.59
N ARG A 139 8.83 -15.46 19.90
CA ARG A 139 7.70 -15.07 20.75
C ARG A 139 7.50 -13.56 20.75
N LEU A 140 8.57 -12.78 20.93
CA LEU A 140 8.54 -11.32 20.94
C LEU A 140 8.09 -10.76 19.58
N PHE A 141 8.62 -11.31 18.49
CA PHE A 141 8.25 -10.93 17.14
C PHE A 141 6.76 -11.20 16.87
N ASN A 142 6.27 -12.38 17.22
CA ASN A 142 4.85 -12.73 17.07
C ASN A 142 3.94 -11.79 17.88
N LYS A 143 4.33 -11.48 19.12
CA LYS A 143 3.60 -10.53 19.96
C LYS A 143 3.52 -9.15 19.31
N LEU A 144 4.63 -8.63 18.78
CA LEU A 144 4.66 -7.35 18.08
C LEU A 144 3.82 -7.35 16.81
N GLN A 145 3.81 -8.45 16.04
CA GLN A 145 2.95 -8.56 14.86
C GLN A 145 1.47 -8.50 15.23
N ILE A 146 1.06 -9.19 16.30
CA ILE A 146 -0.31 -9.16 16.80
C ILE A 146 -0.69 -7.75 17.26
N GLU A 147 0.17 -7.09 18.04
CA GLU A 147 -0.05 -5.72 18.51
C GLU A 147 -0.14 -4.71 17.36
N ASN A 148 0.77 -4.80 16.39
CA ASN A 148 0.76 -3.95 15.20
C ASN A 148 -0.48 -4.17 14.36
N LYS A 149 -0.91 -5.42 14.14
CA LYS A 149 -2.14 -5.74 13.41
C LYS A 149 -3.36 -5.17 14.12
N ARG A 150 -3.47 -5.34 15.44
CA ARG A 150 -4.56 -4.77 16.23
C ARG A 150 -4.62 -3.25 16.11
N LYS A 151 -3.48 -2.58 16.24
CA LYS A 151 -3.40 -1.13 16.07
C LYS A 151 -3.80 -0.71 14.66
N ALA A 152 -3.31 -1.39 13.64
CA ALA A 152 -3.62 -1.09 12.24
C ALA A 152 -5.11 -1.22 11.91
N ILE A 153 -5.80 -2.20 12.50
CA ILE A 153 -7.25 -2.36 12.39
C ILE A 153 -7.97 -1.15 13.00
N THR A 154 -7.60 -0.75 14.21
CA THR A 154 -8.19 0.43 14.87
C THR A 154 -7.90 1.72 14.10
N ASP A 155 -6.67 1.91 13.62
CA ASP A 155 -6.28 3.08 12.83
C ASP A 155 -7.08 3.13 11.51
N LEU A 156 -7.29 1.99 10.85
CA LEU A 156 -8.11 1.90 9.64
C LEU A 156 -9.59 2.22 9.92
N ASP A 157 -10.17 1.73 11.01
CA ASP A 157 -11.55 2.05 11.38
C ASP A 157 -11.75 3.56 11.63
N HIS A 158 -10.83 4.18 12.39
CA HIS A 158 -10.84 5.62 12.61
C HIS A 158 -10.68 6.41 11.31
N GLU A 159 -9.79 5.96 10.42
CA GLU A 159 -9.56 6.57 9.10
C GLU A 159 -10.83 6.53 8.24
N ILE A 160 -11.47 5.37 8.11
CA ILE A 160 -12.72 5.23 7.35
C ILE A 160 -13.82 6.12 7.93
N ASN A 161 -13.98 6.13 9.25
CA ASN A 161 -15.00 6.95 9.90
C ASN A 161 -14.73 8.45 9.71
N ALA A 162 -13.48 8.89 9.71
CA ALA A 162 -13.11 10.26 9.39
C ALA A 162 -13.41 10.61 7.93
N LEU A 163 -13.09 9.72 6.99
CA LEU A 163 -13.37 9.93 5.56
C LEU A 163 -14.88 10.01 5.28
N ARG A 164 -15.68 9.14 5.90
CA ARG A 164 -17.14 9.19 5.81
C ARG A 164 -17.70 10.54 6.29
N ARG A 165 -17.20 11.08 7.41
CA ARG A 165 -17.60 12.41 7.88
C ARG A 165 -17.23 13.50 6.88
N LEU A 166 -15.99 13.48 6.38
CA LEU A 166 -15.53 14.45 5.37
C LEU A 166 -16.35 14.38 4.07
N ARG A 167 -16.80 13.18 3.69
CA ARG A 167 -17.69 12.96 2.55
C ARG A 167 -19.07 13.56 2.80
N ASP A 168 -19.66 13.28 3.95
CA ASP A 168 -21.03 13.66 4.30
C ASP A 168 -21.17 15.17 4.61
N GLU A 169 -20.06 15.86 4.89
CA GLU A 169 -20.00 17.31 5.09
C GLU A 169 -19.91 18.13 3.78
N LYS A 170 -19.68 17.48 2.62
CA LYS A 170 -19.63 18.14 1.31
C LYS A 170 -21.00 18.19 0.64
#